data_AF-A0A9E4BWQ8-F1
#
_entry.id   AF-A0A9E4BWQ8-F1
#
_cell.length_a   1.000
_cell.length_b   1.000
_cell.length_c   1.000
_cell.angle_alpha   90.00
_cell.angle_beta   90.00
_cell.angle_gamma   90.00
#
_symmetry.space_group_name_H-M   'P 1'
#
loop_
_entity.id
_entity.type
_entity.pdbx_description
1 polymer ?
#
loop_
_entity_poly.entity_id
_entity_poly.type
_entity_poly.pdbx_seq_one_letter_code
_entity_poly.pdbx_strand_id
1 'polypeptide(L)' 'MKKIPLILLVAFSLSCAVINRLNLLTPEQEVELGRQASREVERSVRLYRDPLVRAYIDSLGQALVRVSARSQFRYYFKV' A
#
# COMPACT_ATOMS: atom_id res chain seq x y z
N MET A 1 45.61 -9.24 8.63
CA MET A 1 44.35 -9.73 9.23
C MET A 1 43.59 -8.67 10.07
N LYS A 2 43.81 -7.35 9.87
CA LYS A 2 43.17 -6.27 10.66
C LYS A 2 42.07 -5.49 9.92
N LYS A 3 41.89 -5.73 8.62
CA LYS A 3 40.94 -4.99 7.75
C LYS A 3 39.57 -5.66 7.61
N ILE A 4 39.44 -6.92 8.01
CA ILE A 4 38.20 -7.71 7.97
C ILE A 4 37.07 -7.08 8.83
N PRO A 5 37.32 -6.65 10.09
CA PRO A 5 36.25 -6.01 10.88
C PRO A 5 35.85 -4.63 10.34
N LEU A 6 36.76 -3.93 9.65
CA LEU A 6 36.50 -2.62 9.05
C LEU A 6 35.59 -2.73 7.81
N ILE A 7 35.74 -3.80 7.02
CA ILE A 7 34.88 -4.05 5.85
C ILE A 7 33.45 -4.43 6.27
N LEU A 8 33.31 -5.22 7.33
CA LEU A 8 32.01 -5.61 7.89
C LEU A 8 31.22 -4.42 8.47
N LEU A 9 31.91 -3.46 9.09
CA LEU A 9 31.31 -2.24 9.64
C LEU A 9 30.77 -1.29 8.55
N VAL A 10 31.45 -1.21 7.40
CA VAL A 10 31.00 -0.41 6.25
C VAL A 10 29.83 -1.07 5.52
N ALA A 11 29.79 -2.40 5.44
CA ALA A 11 28.66 -3.11 4.84
C ALA A 11 27.36 -2.94 5.64
N PHE A 12 27.45 -2.80 6.97
CA PHE A 12 26.29 -2.61 7.84
C PHE A 12 25.65 -1.21 7.70
N SER A 13 26.43 -0.17 7.43
CA SER A 13 25.93 1.21 7.30
C SER A 13 25.23 1.51 5.96
N LEU A 14 25.46 0.72 4.91
CA LEU A 14 24.79 0.88 3.62
C LEU A 14 23.36 0.31 3.58
N SER A 15 22.96 -0.51 4.56
CA SER A 15 21.70 -1.26 4.49
C SER A 15 20.45 -0.36 4.61
N CYS A 16 20.46 0.65 5.48
CA CYS A 16 19.25 1.45 5.76
C CYS A 16 18.77 2.32 4.58
N ALA A 17 19.66 2.71 3.65
CA ALA A 17 19.28 3.59 2.55
C ALA A 17 18.70 2.84 1.33
N VAL A 18 19.04 1.56 1.17
CA VAL A 18 18.67 0.76 -0.03
C VAL A 18 17.27 0.18 0.09
N ILE A 19 16.85 -0.23 1.29
CA ILE A 19 15.58 -0.95 1.50
C ILE A 19 14.36 -0.06 1.23
N ASN A 20 14.45 1.25 1.51
CA ASN A 20 13.30 2.16 1.43
C ASN A 20 12.87 2.52 -0.01
N ARG A 21 13.62 2.11 -1.03
CA ARG A 21 13.29 2.38 -2.45
C ARG A 21 12.90 1.13 -3.24
N LEU A 22 12.92 -0.04 -2.62
CA LEU A 22 12.55 -1.29 -3.28
C LEU A 22 11.08 -1.60 -2.98
N ASN A 23 10.27 -1.71 -4.03
CA ASN A 23 8.98 -2.38 -3.87
C ASN A 23 9.24 -3.89 -3.80
N LEU A 24 9.12 -4.45 -2.59
CA LEU A 24 9.45 -5.85 -2.32
C LEU A 24 8.26 -6.79 -2.56
N LEU A 25 7.06 -6.24 -2.82
CA LEU A 25 5.84 -7.03 -2.96
C LEU A 25 5.47 -7.18 -4.43
N THR A 26 4.95 -8.37 -4.78
CA THR A 26 4.24 -8.52 -6.05
C THR A 26 2.91 -7.76 -6.01
N PRO A 27 2.34 -7.37 -7.17
CA PRO A 27 1.03 -6.73 -7.21
C PRO A 27 -0.07 -7.51 -6.48
N GLU A 28 -0.06 -8.83 -6.55
CA GLU A 28 -1.04 -9.69 -5.88
C GLU A 28 -0.86 -9.68 -4.36
N GLN A 29 0.40 -9.65 -3.90
CA GLN A 29 0.72 -9.51 -2.48
C GLN A 29 0.30 -8.14 -1.95
N GLU A 30 0.50 -7.07 -2.71
CA GLU A 30 0.00 -5.72 -2.36
C GLU A 30 -1.53 -5.73 -2.22
N VAL A 31 -2.25 -6.38 -3.15
CA VAL A 31 -3.72 -6.47 -3.10
C VAL A 31 -4.17 -7.25 -1.87
N GLU A 32 -3.54 -8.37 -1.53
CA GLU A 32 -3.93 -9.14 -0.34
C GLU A 32 -3.62 -8.39 0.96
N LEU A 33 -2.46 -7.71 1.03
CA LEU A 33 -2.12 -6.84 2.15
C LEU A 33 -3.15 -5.72 2.31
N GLY A 34 -3.55 -5.08 1.21
CA GLY A 34 -4.60 -4.05 1.21
C GLY A 34 -5.95 -4.57 1.70
N ARG A 35 -6.34 -5.80 1.35
CA ARG A 35 -7.57 -6.44 1.88
C ARG A 35 -7.49 -6.68 3.37
N GLN A 36 -6.34 -7.14 3.88
CA GLN A 36 -6.12 -7.35 5.32
C GLN A 36 -6.23 -6.02 6.08
N ALA A 37 -5.54 -4.98 5.60
CA ALA A 37 -5.58 -3.65 6.18
C ALA A 37 -7.00 -3.06 6.19
N SER A 38 -7.75 -3.18 5.08
CA SER A 38 -9.14 -2.73 5.00
C SER A 38 -10.01 -3.40 6.08
N ARG A 39 -9.90 -4.73 6.23
CA ARG A 39 -10.65 -5.48 7.26
C ARG A 39 -10.31 -5.02 8.68
N GLU A 40 -9.07 -4.64 8.94
CA GLU A 40 -8.65 -4.17 10.25
C GLU A 40 -9.19 -2.77 10.56
N VAL A 41 -9.11 -1.84 9.60
CA VAL A 41 -9.71 -0.51 9.73
C VAL A 41 -11.22 -0.60 9.95
N GLU A 42 -11.92 -1.45 9.19
CA GLU A 42 -13.36 -1.63 9.30
C GLU A 42 -13.83 -2.16 10.67
N ARG A 43 -12.93 -2.73 11.48
CA ARG A 43 -13.25 -3.13 12.86
C ARG A 43 -13.19 -1.96 13.83
N SER A 44 -12.38 -0.94 13.55
CA SER A 44 -12.16 0.20 14.45
C SER A 44 -12.94 1.45 14.05
N VAL A 45 -13.44 1.52 12.80
CA VAL A 45 -14.21 2.67 12.31
C VAL A 45 -15.66 2.29 12.00
N ARG A 46 -16.58 3.21 12.32
CA ARG A 46 -17.98 3.09 11.91
C ARG A 46 -18.14 3.66 10.50
N LEU A 47 -18.35 2.79 9.51
CA LEU A 47 -18.68 3.18 8.16
C LEU A 47 -20.04 3.91 8.10
N TYR A 48 -20.09 5.00 7.33
CA TYR A 48 -21.29 5.74 7.00
C TYR A 48 -22.13 5.00 5.94
N ARG A 49 -23.40 4.72 6.27
CA ARG A 49 -24.24 3.79 5.50
C ARG A 49 -25.34 4.45 4.67
N ASP A 50 -25.17 5.71 4.31
CA ASP A 50 -26.10 6.39 3.40
C ASP A 50 -25.92 5.88 1.95
N PRO A 51 -26.97 5.34 1.30
CA PRO A 51 -26.85 4.81 -0.06
C PRO A 51 -26.49 5.86 -1.12
N LEU A 52 -26.97 7.10 -0.98
CA LEU A 52 -26.71 8.16 -1.95
C LEU A 52 -25.26 8.62 -1.86
N VAL A 53 -24.75 8.82 -0.65
CA VAL A 53 -23.34 9.21 -0.44
C VAL A 53 -22.41 8.10 -0.91
N ARG A 54 -22.72 6.84 -0.58
CA ARG A 54 -21.92 5.70 -1.05
C ARG A 54 -21.89 5.60 -2.58
N ALA A 55 -23.04 5.77 -3.24
CA ALA A 55 -23.12 5.73 -4.70
C ALA A 55 -22.34 6.88 -5.34
N TYR A 56 -22.45 8.09 -4.78
CA TYR A 56 -21.70 9.24 -5.27
C TYR A 56 -20.19 9.02 -5.17
N ILE A 57 -19.69 8.63 -3.99
CA ILE A 57 -18.26 8.43 -3.76
C ILE A 57 -17.70 7.30 -4.62
N ASP A 58 -18.43 6.20 -4.78
CA ASP A 58 -18.00 5.12 -5.67
C ASP A 58 -17.96 5.62 -7.12
N SER A 59 -19.00 6.30 -7.61
CA SER A 59 -19.04 6.83 -8.98
C SER A 59 -17.87 7.78 -9.29
N LEU A 60 -17.57 8.67 -8.35
CA LEU A 60 -16.45 9.61 -8.45
C LEU A 60 -15.12 8.87 -8.44
N GLY A 61 -14.93 7.96 -7.48
CA GLY A 61 -13.72 7.16 -7.35
C GLY A 61 -13.43 6.33 -8.60
N GLN A 62 -14.44 5.63 -9.14
CA GLN A 62 -14.29 4.86 -10.38
C GLN A 62 -13.99 5.77 -11.58
N ALA A 63 -14.55 6.98 -11.63
CA ALA A 63 -14.20 7.95 -12.68
C ALA A 63 -12.73 8.34 -12.65
N LEU A 64 -12.15 8.52 -11.46
CA LEU A 64 -10.73 8.85 -11.28
C LEU A 64 -9.83 7.65 -11.60
N VAL A 65 -10.22 6.43 -11.22
CA VAL A 65 -9.46 5.21 -11.50
C VAL A 65 -9.20 5.04 -12.99
N ARG A 66 -10.18 5.38 -13.85
CA ARG A 66 -10.05 5.28 -15.31
C ARG A 66 -8.89 6.09 -15.90
N VAL A 67 -8.50 7.18 -15.26
CA VAL A 67 -7.39 8.05 -15.70
C VAL A 67 -6.14 7.89 -14.84
N SER A 68 -6.14 6.96 -13.89
CA SER A 68 -5.01 6.70 -13.01
C SER A 68 -3.97 5.79 -13.68
N ALA A 69 -2.70 5.93 -13.29
CA ALA A 69 -1.61 5.11 -13.82
C ALA A 69 -1.72 3.62 -13.49
N ARG A 70 -2.48 3.25 -12.45
CA ARG A 70 -2.65 1.86 -11.96
C ARG A 70 -4.10 1.37 -12.12
N SER A 71 -4.75 1.73 -13.22
CA SER A 71 -6.16 1.39 -13.50
C SER A 71 -6.46 -0.10 -13.65
N GLN A 72 -5.44 -0.97 -13.75
CA GLN A 72 -5.61 -2.42 -13.83
C GLN A 72 -6.14 -3.08 -12.56
N PHE A 73 -6.04 -2.41 -11.40
CA PHE A 73 -6.56 -2.96 -10.14
C PHE A 73 -8.05 -2.66 -9.97
N ARG A 74 -8.73 -3.51 -9.19
CA ARG A 74 -10.10 -3.25 -8.77
C ARG A 74 -10.09 -2.39 -7.51
N TYR A 75 -10.61 -1.17 -7.61
CA TYR A 75 -10.69 -0.22 -6.51
C TYR A 75 -12.03 -0.31 -5.77
N TYR A 76 -11.98 -0.09 -4.46
CA TYR A 76 -13.14 -0.05 -3.57
C TYR A 76 -13.08 1.21 -2.74
N PHE A 77 -14.18 1.96 -2.68
CA PHE A 77 -14.32 3.15 -1.87
C PHE A 77 -15.34 2.88 -0.75
N LYS A 78 -14.95 3.18 0.49
CA LYS A 78 -15.78 3.00 1.69
C LYS A 78 -15.79 4.32 2.46
N VAL A 79 -16.95 4.69 2.96
CA VAL A 79 -17.21 5.87 3.78
C VAL A 79 -17.95 5.47 5.03
#